data_AF-A0A327NCF7-F1
#
_entry.id   AF-A0A327NCF7-F1
#
_cell.length_a   1.000
_cell.length_b   1.000
_cell.length_c   1.000
_cell.angle_alpha   90.00
_cell.angle_beta   90.00
_cell.angle_gamma   90.00
#
_symmetry.space_group_name_H-M   'P 1'
#
loop_
_entity.id
_entity.type
_entity.pdbx_description
1 polymer ?
#
loop_
_entity_poly.entity_id
_entity_poly.type
_entity_poly.pdbx_seq_one_letter_code
_entity_poly.pdbx_strand_id
1 'polypeptide(L)'
;MFQLGKGQTLTYLNKPFIVSQYIIDYLRSELEKAQFEKASQLAFLPQVDHVIPIYHAEGWQNRRAEEVQQLLDWIKTNCRPDYAPERLEWERNQKAEEQPLFSDKEKLKSSFLDTMLLANRPNRVLISDDMIWYKSSFDQHIVSITSEYFLRTTKNEIFQSSLWLKLVRLNFRGLTLTGDQVYQCFSNNKLLISNTNDFRKSQFSVEARYNPNTRNIITISIFLKNLYADNLKFDYKRQISRDFLLGTLKGVPLNYIEQLKSLIKTGFKFLPLEKEAVCEDIELVLSIIHNSNK
;
A
#
# COMPACT_ATOMS: atom_id res chain seq x y z
N MET A 1 -6.29 7.32 -1.50
CA MET A 1 -6.43 7.97 -2.82
C MET A 1 -5.26 7.51 -3.68
N PHE A 2 -5.51 6.63 -4.65
CA PHE A 2 -4.47 6.07 -5.51
C PHE A 2 -4.63 6.64 -6.92
N GLN A 3 -3.63 7.38 -7.39
CA GLN A 3 -3.50 7.78 -8.79
C GLN A 3 -2.54 6.79 -9.47
N LEU A 4 -3.05 5.99 -10.40
CA LEU A 4 -2.21 5.35 -11.42
C LEU A 4 -1.90 6.42 -12.47
N GLY A 5 -0.63 6.83 -12.52
CA GLY A 5 -0.16 7.87 -13.43
C GLY A 5 -0.50 7.57 -14.89
N LYS A 6 -1.10 8.57 -15.55
CA LYS A 6 -1.27 8.63 -17.00
C LYS A 6 0.09 8.40 -17.66
N GLY A 7 0.26 7.30 -18.40
CA GLY A 7 1.49 7.09 -19.17
C GLY A 7 1.75 5.74 -19.83
N GLN A 8 1.07 4.64 -19.51
CA GLN A 8 1.23 3.37 -20.26
C GLN A 8 -0.09 2.58 -20.34
N THR A 9 -0.54 2.31 -21.57
CA THR A 9 -1.73 1.51 -21.88
C THR A 9 -1.39 0.02 -21.77
N LEU A 10 -2.08 -0.73 -20.91
CA LEU A 10 -2.00 -2.19 -20.85
C LEU A 10 -2.89 -2.77 -21.97
N THR A 11 -2.28 -3.21 -23.06
CA THR A 11 -2.94 -3.57 -24.34
C THR A 11 -3.51 -4.98 -24.44
N TYR A 12 -3.50 -5.78 -23.36
CA TYR A 12 -3.92 -7.18 -23.43
C TYR A 12 -5.20 -7.41 -22.61
N LEU A 13 -6.29 -7.70 -23.33
CA LEU A 13 -7.72 -7.75 -22.94
C LEU A 13 -8.42 -6.39 -23.09
N ASN A 14 -9.42 -6.31 -23.98
CA ASN A 14 -10.36 -5.19 -24.00
C ASN A 14 -11.08 -5.15 -22.64
N LYS A 15 -10.60 -4.29 -21.73
CA LYS A 15 -11.09 -4.12 -20.34
C LYS A 15 -10.85 -5.33 -19.44
N PRO A 16 -9.62 -5.55 -18.95
CA PRO A 16 -9.28 -6.70 -18.11
C PRO A 16 -9.94 -6.67 -16.72
N PHE A 17 -10.37 -5.49 -16.27
CA PHE A 17 -10.88 -5.30 -14.92
C PHE A 17 -12.40 -5.43 -14.89
N ILE A 18 -12.93 -5.98 -13.80
CA ILE A 18 -14.36 -6.05 -13.56
C ILE A 18 -14.69 -5.20 -12.35
N VAL A 19 -15.71 -4.38 -12.48
CA VAL A 19 -16.17 -3.48 -11.43
C VAL A 19 -17.65 -3.77 -11.17
N SER A 20 -18.07 -3.74 -9.91
CA SER A 20 -19.49 -3.82 -9.60
C SER A 20 -20.22 -2.62 -10.19
N GLN A 21 -21.39 -2.86 -10.79
CA GLN A 21 -22.30 -1.78 -11.18
C GLN A 21 -22.64 -0.87 -9.98
N TYR A 22 -22.72 -1.43 -8.77
CA TYR A 22 -22.96 -0.66 -7.55
C TYR A 22 -21.91 0.42 -7.29
N ILE A 23 -20.62 0.12 -7.53
CA ILE A 23 -19.53 1.10 -7.39
C ILE A 23 -19.68 2.21 -8.43
N ILE A 24 -20.09 1.87 -9.65
CA ILE A 24 -20.34 2.86 -10.71
C ILE A 24 -21.49 3.78 -10.29
N ASP A 25 -22.58 3.22 -9.78
CA ASP A 25 -23.77 3.97 -9.38
C ASP A 25 -23.48 4.85 -8.15
N TYR A 26 -22.67 4.36 -7.21
CA TYR A 26 -22.17 5.14 -6.08
C TYR A 26 -21.34 6.34 -6.55
N LEU A 27 -20.38 6.13 -7.43
CA LEU A 27 -19.53 7.21 -7.95
C LEU A 27 -20.34 8.24 -8.74
N ARG A 28 -21.40 7.83 -9.45
CA ARG A 28 -22.34 8.76 -10.10
C ARG A 28 -23.09 9.59 -9.08
N SER A 29 -23.60 8.96 -8.02
CA SER A 29 -24.28 9.69 -6.93
C SER A 29 -23.34 10.68 -6.23
N GLU A 30 -22.08 10.30 -5.99
CA GLU A 30 -21.07 11.19 -5.40
C GLU A 30 -20.70 12.35 -6.33
N LEU A 31 -20.66 12.12 -7.65
CA LEU A 31 -20.47 13.17 -8.64
C LEU A 31 -21.63 14.16 -8.62
N GLU A 32 -22.87 13.66 -8.62
CA GLU A 32 -24.07 14.50 -8.53
C GLU A 32 -24.05 15.34 -7.24
N LYS A 33 -23.75 14.73 -6.09
CA LYS A 33 -23.60 15.49 -4.84
C LYS A 33 -22.52 16.56 -4.95
N ALA A 34 -21.34 16.22 -5.47
CA ALA A 34 -20.25 17.17 -5.62
C ALA A 34 -20.59 18.34 -6.59
N GLN A 35 -21.49 18.12 -7.56
CA GLN A 35 -21.94 19.14 -8.51
C GLN A 35 -23.08 20.02 -7.98
N PHE A 36 -23.97 19.46 -7.15
CA PHE A 36 -25.18 20.14 -6.67
C PHE A 36 -25.12 20.61 -5.22
N GLU A 37 -24.17 20.13 -4.41
CA GLU A 37 -23.91 20.67 -3.06
C GLU A 37 -23.41 22.10 -3.17
N LYS A 38 -23.93 23.00 -2.33
CA LYS A 38 -23.43 24.38 -2.26
C LYS A 38 -21.97 24.36 -1.80
N ALA A 39 -21.11 25.12 -2.47
CA ALA A 39 -19.73 25.34 -2.05
C ALA A 39 -19.69 25.90 -0.63
N SER A 40 -19.32 25.05 0.32
CA SER A 40 -19.08 25.43 1.70
C SER A 40 -17.61 25.23 2.03
N GLN A 41 -16.98 26.28 2.55
CA GLN A 41 -15.64 26.20 3.14
C GLN A 41 -15.65 25.51 4.51
N LEU A 42 -16.84 25.24 5.06
CA LEU A 42 -17.02 24.66 6.38
C LEU A 42 -18.11 23.58 6.35
N ALA A 43 -17.75 22.37 6.74
CA ALA A 43 -18.70 21.29 7.01
C ALA A 43 -18.67 20.94 8.49
N PHE A 44 -19.78 20.43 9.01
CA PHE A 44 -19.89 19.97 10.39
C PHE A 44 -20.12 18.47 10.39
N LEU A 45 -19.25 17.73 11.08
CA LEU A 45 -19.44 16.30 11.32
C LEU A 45 -19.99 16.14 12.74
N PRO A 46 -21.30 15.87 12.90
CA PRO A 46 -21.88 15.60 14.22
C PRO A 46 -21.40 14.23 14.72
N GLN A 47 -20.80 14.21 15.92
CA GLN A 47 -20.58 13.00 16.72
C GLN A 47 -21.54 12.99 17.91
N VAL A 48 -21.56 11.88 18.64
CA VAL A 48 -22.51 11.64 19.75
C VAL A 48 -22.36 12.67 20.88
N ASP A 49 -21.16 13.23 21.04
CA ASP A 49 -20.76 14.10 22.15
C ASP A 49 -20.20 15.47 21.72
N HIS A 50 -19.82 15.64 20.45
CA HIS A 50 -19.31 16.92 19.94
C HIS A 50 -19.49 17.07 18.42
N VAL A 51 -19.26 18.28 17.90
CA VAL A 51 -19.29 18.58 16.46
C VAL A 51 -17.87 18.92 16.00
N ILE A 52 -17.38 18.21 14.99
CA ILE A 52 -16.06 18.48 14.41
C ILE A 52 -16.24 19.39 13.19
N PRO A 53 -15.70 20.63 13.19
CA PRO A 53 -15.66 21.47 12.01
C PRO A 53 -14.59 20.96 11.03
N ILE A 54 -14.98 20.79 9.77
CA ILE A 54 -14.11 20.41 8.67
C ILE A 54 -13.98 21.62 7.74
N TYR A 55 -12.75 22.13 7.61
CA TYR A 55 -12.45 23.24 6.73
C TYR A 55 -12.03 22.73 5.35
N HIS A 56 -12.72 23.20 4.32
CA HIS A 56 -12.43 22.86 2.93
C HIS A 56 -11.67 24.02 2.27
N ALA A 57 -10.63 23.68 1.51
CA ALA A 57 -9.92 24.65 0.69
C ALA A 57 -10.84 25.21 -0.42
N GLU A 58 -10.55 26.42 -0.90
CA GLU A 58 -11.26 26.99 -2.04
C GLU A 58 -11.20 26.06 -3.27
N GLY A 59 -12.35 25.88 -3.92
CA GLY A 59 -12.48 24.98 -5.06
C GLY A 59 -12.43 23.49 -4.72
N TRP A 60 -12.49 23.08 -3.44
CA TRP A 60 -12.49 21.68 -3.02
C TRP A 60 -13.59 20.84 -3.70
N GLN A 61 -14.81 21.38 -3.82
CA GLN A 61 -15.91 20.68 -4.49
C GLN A 61 -15.64 20.45 -5.98
N ASN A 62 -15.12 21.45 -6.69
CA ASN A 62 -14.76 21.32 -8.10
C ASN A 62 -13.67 20.26 -8.29
N ARG A 63 -12.66 20.23 -7.40
CA ARG A 63 -11.62 19.19 -7.42
C ARG A 63 -12.19 17.81 -7.12
N ARG A 64 -13.09 17.68 -6.13
CA ARG A 64 -13.77 16.42 -5.81
C ARG A 64 -14.60 15.92 -6.99
N ALA A 65 -15.38 16.79 -7.63
CA ALA A 65 -16.15 16.44 -8.82
C ALA A 65 -15.24 16.01 -9.98
N GLU A 66 -14.12 16.73 -10.20
CA GLU A 66 -13.14 16.38 -11.22
C GLU A 66 -12.48 15.02 -10.94
N GLU A 67 -12.09 14.74 -9.69
CA GLU A 67 -11.51 13.46 -9.28
C GLU A 67 -12.48 12.29 -9.50
N VAL A 68 -13.74 12.45 -9.10
CA VAL A 68 -14.77 11.42 -9.28
C VAL A 68 -15.06 11.20 -10.78
N GLN A 69 -15.11 12.27 -11.56
CA GLN A 69 -15.29 12.19 -13.02
C GLN A 69 -14.11 11.46 -13.69
N GLN A 70 -12.87 11.79 -13.32
CA GLN A 70 -11.68 11.11 -13.85
C GLN A 70 -11.68 9.61 -13.51
N LEU A 71 -12.16 9.24 -12.32
CA LEU A 71 -12.30 7.84 -11.92
C LEU A 71 -13.38 7.11 -12.74
N LEU A 72 -14.54 7.73 -12.95
CA LEU A 72 -15.60 7.19 -13.81
C LEU A 72 -15.14 6.99 -15.25
N ASP A 73 -14.38 7.94 -15.80
CA ASP A 73 -13.82 7.84 -17.15
C ASP A 73 -12.77 6.73 -17.26
N TRP A 74 -11.94 6.57 -16.22
CA TRP A 74 -11.00 5.46 -16.14
C TRP A 74 -11.72 4.12 -16.10
N ILE A 75 -12.75 3.99 -15.26
CA ILE A 75 -13.58 2.77 -15.16
C ILE A 75 -14.24 2.47 -16.52
N LYS A 76 -14.81 3.47 -17.18
CA LYS A 76 -15.43 3.33 -18.50
C LYS A 76 -14.44 2.81 -19.55
N THR A 77 -13.18 3.22 -19.46
CA THR A 77 -12.13 2.87 -20.42
C THR A 77 -11.52 1.49 -20.12
N ASN A 78 -11.34 1.14 -18.84
CA ASN A 78 -10.51 0.00 -18.42
C ASN A 78 -11.29 -1.16 -17.80
N CYS A 79 -12.55 -0.96 -17.43
CA CYS A 79 -13.36 -1.95 -16.72
C CYS A 79 -14.61 -2.39 -17.50
N ARG A 80 -15.03 -3.63 -17.26
CA ARG A 80 -16.33 -4.18 -17.61
C ARG A 80 -17.23 -4.15 -16.37
N PRO A 81 -18.42 -3.52 -16.43
CA PRO A 81 -19.39 -3.61 -15.34
C PRO A 81 -19.94 -5.03 -15.22
N ASP A 82 -20.20 -5.47 -13.99
CA ASP A 82 -20.90 -6.73 -13.72
C ASP A 82 -21.77 -6.63 -12.47
N TYR A 83 -22.76 -7.51 -12.40
CA TYR A 83 -23.73 -7.60 -11.31
C TYR A 83 -23.51 -8.89 -10.52
N ALA A 84 -23.67 -8.82 -9.21
CA ALA A 84 -23.77 -9.98 -8.32
C ALA A 84 -25.24 -10.25 -7.95
N PRO A 85 -26.07 -10.85 -8.84
CA PRO A 85 -27.44 -11.23 -8.51
C PRO A 85 -27.53 -12.13 -7.27
N GLU A 86 -26.47 -12.89 -6.97
CA GLU A 86 -26.35 -13.73 -5.77
C GLU A 86 -26.43 -12.90 -4.47
N ARG A 87 -26.15 -11.58 -4.53
CA ARG A 87 -26.31 -10.67 -3.39
C ARG A 87 -27.76 -10.61 -2.91
N LEU A 88 -28.73 -10.64 -3.84
CA LEU A 88 -30.15 -10.58 -3.49
C LEU A 88 -30.58 -11.80 -2.68
N GLU A 89 -30.06 -12.97 -3.00
CA GLU A 89 -30.31 -14.19 -2.22
C GLU A 89 -29.66 -14.11 -0.83
N TRP A 90 -28.47 -13.52 -0.75
CA TRP A 90 -27.75 -13.32 0.51
C TRP A 90 -28.45 -12.31 1.44
N GLU A 91 -28.93 -11.21 0.88
CA GLU A 91 -29.75 -10.20 1.59
C GLU A 91 -31.11 -10.76 1.99
N ARG A 92 -31.71 -11.64 1.19
CA ARG A 92 -32.97 -12.31 1.52
C ARG A 92 -32.83 -13.34 2.64
N ASN A 93 -31.67 -13.98 2.76
CA ASN A 93 -31.38 -14.98 3.79
C ASN A 93 -30.97 -14.37 5.14
N GLN A 94 -30.44 -13.14 5.13
CA GLN A 94 -30.32 -12.34 6.35
C GLN A 94 -31.70 -11.74 6.62
N LYS A 95 -32.46 -12.30 7.57
CA LYS A 95 -33.73 -11.70 8.05
C LYS A 95 -33.45 -10.27 8.55
N ALA A 96 -33.46 -9.29 7.67
CA ALA A 96 -33.18 -7.92 8.03
C ALA A 96 -34.51 -7.20 8.21
N GLU A 97 -34.78 -6.87 9.47
CA GLU A 97 -35.58 -5.73 9.88
C GLU A 97 -35.39 -4.56 8.91
N GLU A 98 -36.43 -3.75 8.71
CA GLU A 98 -36.47 -2.57 7.83
C GLU A 98 -35.27 -1.64 8.07
N GLN A 99 -34.12 -1.94 7.46
CA GLN A 99 -32.96 -1.06 7.46
C GLN A 99 -33.09 -0.11 6.27
N PRO A 100 -32.80 1.19 6.47
CA PRO A 100 -33.01 2.19 5.45
C PRO A 100 -32.05 1.92 4.29
N LEU A 101 -32.60 1.66 3.10
CA LEU A 101 -31.94 1.22 1.85
C LEU A 101 -30.62 1.90 1.42
N PHE A 102 -30.14 2.93 2.11
CA PHE A 102 -28.95 3.69 1.80
C PHE A 102 -28.27 4.31 3.03
N SER A 103 -28.20 3.62 4.18
CA SER A 103 -27.27 4.06 5.24
C SER A 103 -25.83 3.95 4.74
N ASP A 104 -24.92 4.85 5.17
CA ASP A 104 -23.53 4.81 4.69
C ASP A 104 -22.82 3.50 5.05
N LYS A 105 -23.25 2.85 6.15
CA LYS A 105 -22.80 1.51 6.53
C LYS A 105 -23.28 0.43 5.55
N GLU A 106 -24.54 0.50 5.11
CA GLU A 106 -25.07 -0.44 4.12
C GLU A 106 -24.47 -0.21 2.74
N LYS A 107 -24.18 1.03 2.36
CA LYS A 107 -23.51 1.30 1.09
C LYS A 107 -22.13 0.65 1.00
N LEU A 108 -21.37 0.74 2.09
CA LEU A 108 -20.07 0.10 2.22
C LEU A 108 -20.21 -1.43 2.23
N LYS A 109 -21.20 -1.96 2.95
CA LYS A 109 -21.51 -3.41 3.00
C LYS A 109 -21.88 -3.94 1.61
N SER A 110 -22.81 -3.30 0.90
CA SER A 110 -23.26 -3.74 -0.43
C SER A 110 -22.16 -3.67 -1.48
N SER A 111 -21.34 -2.61 -1.49
CA SER A 111 -20.17 -2.51 -2.37
C SER A 111 -19.15 -3.62 -2.11
N PHE A 112 -18.90 -3.93 -0.83
CA PHE A 112 -18.02 -5.03 -0.42
C PHE A 112 -18.56 -6.39 -0.87
N LEU A 113 -19.85 -6.63 -0.68
CA LEU A 113 -20.49 -7.91 -1.03
C LEU A 113 -20.54 -8.16 -2.52
N ASP A 114 -20.86 -7.14 -3.32
CA ASP A 114 -20.78 -7.27 -4.77
C ASP A 114 -19.34 -7.56 -5.19
N THR A 115 -18.36 -6.85 -4.63
CA THR A 115 -16.95 -7.05 -4.94
C THR A 115 -16.50 -8.47 -4.58
N MET A 116 -16.91 -8.98 -3.41
CA MET A 116 -16.61 -10.33 -2.93
C MET A 116 -17.28 -11.42 -3.81
N LEU A 117 -18.56 -11.27 -4.12
CA LEU A 117 -19.30 -12.24 -4.94
C LEU A 117 -18.78 -12.27 -6.38
N LEU A 118 -18.47 -11.10 -6.96
CA LEU A 118 -17.84 -11.00 -8.26
C LEU A 118 -16.42 -11.56 -8.27
N ALA A 119 -15.68 -11.44 -7.15
CA ALA A 119 -14.33 -12.00 -6.99
C ALA A 119 -14.32 -13.53 -6.95
N ASN A 120 -15.36 -14.16 -6.41
CA ASN A 120 -15.46 -15.61 -6.27
C ASN A 120 -15.88 -16.35 -7.56
N ARG A 121 -16.17 -15.63 -8.66
CA ARG A 121 -16.53 -16.25 -9.93
C ARG A 121 -15.28 -16.81 -10.66
N PRO A 122 -15.41 -17.94 -11.38
CA PRO A 122 -14.29 -18.53 -12.12
C PRO A 122 -13.72 -17.55 -13.16
N ASN A 123 -12.40 -17.62 -13.37
CA ASN A 123 -11.61 -16.77 -14.28
C ASN A 123 -11.52 -15.29 -13.89
N ARG A 124 -11.51 -14.98 -12.59
CA ARG A 124 -11.39 -13.60 -12.09
C ARG A 124 -10.39 -13.46 -10.98
N VAL A 125 -9.85 -12.25 -10.87
CA VAL A 125 -8.92 -11.85 -9.82
C VAL A 125 -9.39 -10.53 -9.23
N LEU A 126 -9.58 -10.51 -7.91
CA LEU A 126 -9.79 -9.31 -7.15
C LEU A 126 -8.47 -8.57 -6.95
N ILE A 127 -8.42 -7.30 -7.32
CA ILE A 127 -7.34 -6.39 -6.95
C ILE A 127 -7.95 -5.40 -5.96
N SER A 128 -7.79 -5.64 -4.67
CA SER A 128 -8.02 -4.63 -3.64
C SER A 128 -6.86 -4.64 -2.65
N ASP A 129 -6.13 -3.52 -2.56
CA ASP A 129 -5.10 -3.30 -1.53
C ASP A 129 -5.73 -2.75 -0.23
N ASP A 130 -7.05 -2.87 -0.07
CA ASP A 130 -7.76 -2.29 1.06
C ASP A 130 -7.79 -3.26 2.26
N MET A 131 -6.61 -3.52 2.83
CA MET A 131 -6.45 -4.27 4.09
C MET A 131 -7.14 -3.61 5.30
N ILE A 132 -7.56 -2.35 5.19
CA ILE A 132 -8.27 -1.63 6.26
C ILE A 132 -9.62 -2.28 6.60
N TRP A 133 -10.31 -2.88 5.62
CA TRP A 133 -11.66 -3.43 5.83
C TRP A 133 -11.68 -4.87 6.35
N TYR A 134 -10.61 -5.62 6.14
CA TYR A 134 -10.52 -7.04 6.55
C TYR A 134 -10.44 -7.23 8.07
N LYS A 135 -9.97 -6.23 8.81
CA LYS A 135 -9.81 -6.36 10.27
C LYS A 135 -11.11 -6.25 11.06
N SER A 136 -12.20 -5.73 10.47
CA SER A 136 -13.36 -5.34 11.28
C SER A 136 -14.63 -6.18 11.16
N SER A 137 -14.86 -6.99 10.11
CA SER A 137 -16.26 -7.45 9.91
C SER A 137 -16.55 -8.73 9.14
N PHE A 138 -15.62 -9.38 8.44
CA PHE A 138 -15.98 -10.59 7.68
C PHE A 138 -14.96 -11.72 7.80
N ASP A 139 -15.53 -12.91 7.73
CA ASP A 139 -14.99 -14.24 7.98
C ASP A 139 -13.48 -14.42 7.66
N GLN A 140 -12.79 -15.13 8.55
CA GLN A 140 -11.35 -15.46 8.45
C GLN A 140 -11.01 -16.38 7.25
N HIS A 141 -11.99 -16.70 6.42
CA HIS A 141 -11.94 -17.68 5.35
C HIS A 141 -11.76 -17.07 3.94
N ILE A 142 -11.79 -15.74 3.81
CA ILE A 142 -11.52 -15.09 2.52
C ILE A 142 -10.05 -14.69 2.46
N VAL A 143 -9.27 -15.41 1.67
CA VAL A 143 -7.86 -15.10 1.41
C VAL A 143 -7.81 -13.94 0.42
N SER A 144 -7.54 -12.73 0.90
CA SER A 144 -7.21 -11.61 0.01
C SER A 144 -5.90 -11.88 -0.72
N ILE A 145 -5.92 -11.68 -2.03
CA ILE A 145 -4.73 -11.73 -2.88
C ILE A 145 -4.29 -10.29 -3.11
N THR A 146 -3.07 -9.94 -2.69
CA THR A 146 -2.50 -8.62 -2.96
C THR A 146 -2.23 -8.43 -4.45
N SER A 147 -2.22 -7.17 -4.92
CA SER A 147 -1.80 -6.81 -6.28
C SER A 147 -0.44 -7.44 -6.63
N GLU A 148 0.49 -7.40 -5.67
CA GLU A 148 1.80 -8.03 -5.81
C GLU A 148 1.70 -9.56 -5.97
N TYR A 149 0.94 -10.24 -5.11
CA TYR A 149 0.81 -11.69 -5.16
C TYR A 149 0.21 -12.16 -6.49
N PHE A 150 -0.82 -11.47 -6.99
CA PHE A 150 -1.38 -11.75 -8.30
C PHE A 150 -0.34 -11.60 -9.42
N LEU A 151 0.40 -10.49 -9.43
CA LEU A 151 1.41 -10.23 -10.47
C LEU A 151 2.57 -11.24 -10.42
N ARG A 152 3.01 -11.60 -9.22
CA ARG A 152 4.01 -12.67 -9.03
C ARG A 152 3.51 -14.03 -9.48
N THR A 153 2.22 -14.32 -9.31
CA THR A 153 1.64 -15.63 -9.66
C THR A 153 1.35 -15.75 -11.15
N THR A 154 0.83 -14.69 -11.78
CA THR A 154 0.33 -14.74 -13.17
C THR A 154 1.30 -14.15 -14.20
N LYS A 155 2.25 -13.32 -13.76
CA LYS A 155 3.20 -12.59 -14.61
C LYS A 155 4.61 -12.57 -13.99
N ASN A 156 5.04 -13.66 -13.36
CA ASN A 156 6.29 -13.72 -12.61
C ASN A 156 7.51 -13.22 -13.40
N GLU A 157 7.67 -13.66 -14.64
CA GLU A 157 8.82 -13.26 -15.48
C GLU A 157 8.88 -11.74 -15.69
N ILE A 158 7.74 -11.13 -16.00
CA ILE A 158 7.60 -9.67 -16.17
C ILE A 158 7.77 -8.97 -14.82
N PHE A 159 7.25 -9.59 -13.76
CA PHE A 159 7.36 -9.07 -12.41
C PHE A 159 8.82 -8.93 -12.00
N GLN A 160 9.60 -10.00 -12.08
CA GLN A 160 11.00 -10.05 -11.70
C GLN A 160 11.89 -9.16 -12.57
N SER A 161 11.63 -9.13 -13.89
CA SER A 161 12.46 -8.39 -14.85
C SER A 161 12.30 -6.87 -14.77
N SER A 162 11.08 -6.35 -14.55
CA SER A 162 10.87 -4.90 -14.65
C SER A 162 9.70 -4.33 -13.84
N LEU A 163 8.65 -5.10 -13.57
CA LEU A 163 7.42 -4.53 -13.00
C LEU A 163 7.60 -4.06 -11.56
N TRP A 164 8.35 -4.81 -10.74
CA TRP A 164 8.57 -4.44 -9.33
C TRP A 164 9.20 -3.04 -9.21
N LEU A 165 10.16 -2.70 -10.09
CA LEU A 165 10.81 -1.39 -10.08
C LEU A 165 9.86 -0.29 -10.53
N LYS A 166 8.98 -0.56 -11.50
CA LYS A 166 7.91 0.36 -11.87
C LYS A 166 6.96 0.62 -10.70
N LEU A 167 6.60 -0.40 -9.94
CA LEU A 167 5.76 -0.26 -8.73
C LEU A 167 6.46 0.61 -7.68
N VAL A 168 7.76 0.41 -7.45
CA VAL A 168 8.56 1.29 -6.57
C VAL A 168 8.56 2.74 -7.07
N ARG A 169 8.76 2.97 -8.37
CA ARG A 169 8.75 4.31 -8.97
C ARG A 169 7.40 5.01 -8.81
N LEU A 170 6.31 4.25 -8.89
CA LEU A 170 4.94 4.67 -8.62
C LEU A 170 4.63 4.82 -7.12
N ASN A 171 5.62 4.65 -6.24
CA ASN A 171 5.48 4.78 -4.80
C ASN A 171 4.49 3.75 -4.20
N PHE A 172 4.42 2.56 -4.78
CA PHE A 172 3.66 1.44 -4.21
C PHE A 172 4.32 1.01 -2.90
N ARG A 173 3.55 0.98 -1.81
CA ARG A 173 4.04 0.68 -0.46
C ARG A 173 3.74 -0.76 -0.08
N GLY A 174 4.56 -1.33 0.78
CA GLY A 174 4.34 -2.69 1.28
C GLY A 174 4.66 -3.81 0.29
N LEU A 175 5.48 -3.55 -0.74
CA LEU A 175 5.96 -4.62 -1.63
C LEU A 175 6.86 -5.60 -0.86
N THR A 176 6.92 -6.84 -1.32
CA THR A 176 7.80 -7.88 -0.79
C THR A 176 9.15 -7.84 -1.53
N LEU A 177 9.92 -6.77 -1.35
CA LEU A 177 11.22 -6.60 -2.01
C LEU A 177 12.31 -7.46 -1.36
N THR A 178 13.22 -7.98 -2.18
CA THR A 178 14.46 -8.61 -1.71
C THR A 178 15.51 -7.56 -1.36
N GLY A 179 16.51 -7.93 -0.55
CA GLY A 179 17.60 -7.00 -0.20
C GLY A 179 18.40 -6.54 -1.42
N ASP A 180 18.54 -7.39 -2.44
CA ASP A 180 19.16 -7.04 -3.70
C ASP A 180 18.34 -6.01 -4.49
N GLN A 181 17.02 -6.13 -4.50
CA GLN A 181 16.13 -5.15 -5.15
C GLN A 181 16.20 -3.78 -4.45
N VAL A 182 16.22 -3.75 -3.11
CA VAL A 182 16.41 -2.52 -2.34
C VAL A 182 17.79 -1.91 -2.62
N TYR A 183 18.83 -2.74 -2.66
CA TYR A 183 20.18 -2.28 -3.01
C TYR A 183 20.26 -1.79 -4.46
N GLN A 184 19.55 -2.41 -5.40
CA GLN A 184 19.48 -1.94 -6.78
C GLN A 184 18.83 -0.55 -6.89
N CYS A 185 17.77 -0.29 -6.11
CA CYS A 185 17.19 1.05 -6.02
C CYS A 185 18.20 2.08 -5.51
N PHE A 186 19.04 1.71 -4.54
CA PHE A 186 20.14 2.54 -4.06
C PHE A 186 21.25 2.72 -5.09
N SER A 187 21.71 1.64 -5.73
CA SER A 187 22.84 1.69 -6.67
C SER A 187 22.51 2.49 -7.94
N ASN A 188 21.25 2.46 -8.39
CA ASN A 188 20.76 3.25 -9.51
C ASN A 188 20.81 4.76 -9.24
N ASN A 189 20.66 5.19 -7.98
CA ASN A 189 20.81 6.58 -7.59
C ASN A 189 21.34 6.69 -6.16
N LYS A 190 22.68 6.68 -6.05
CA LYS A 190 23.35 6.76 -4.75
C LYS A 190 23.07 8.10 -4.06
N LEU A 191 22.80 9.18 -4.80
CA LEU A 191 22.53 10.51 -4.22
C LEU A 191 21.13 10.60 -3.59
N LEU A 192 21.07 10.82 -2.28
CA LEU A 192 19.83 10.95 -1.50
C LEU A 192 19.08 12.30 -1.69
N ILE A 193 19.48 13.11 -2.67
CA ILE A 193 19.11 14.54 -2.76
C ILE A 193 17.69 14.74 -3.31
N SER A 194 17.06 13.71 -3.89
CA SER A 194 15.74 13.84 -4.54
C SER A 194 14.63 13.03 -3.87
N ASN A 195 13.45 13.66 -3.69
CA ASN A 195 12.19 12.99 -3.30
C ASN A 195 11.69 11.98 -4.35
N THR A 196 12.24 12.00 -5.56
CA THR A 196 11.97 11.00 -6.59
C THR A 196 12.85 9.75 -6.48
N ASN A 197 13.76 9.68 -5.50
CA ASN A 197 14.71 8.59 -5.38
C ASN A 197 14.01 7.25 -5.08
N ASP A 198 14.22 6.27 -5.98
CA ASP A 198 13.64 4.94 -5.90
C ASP A 198 14.06 4.19 -4.61
N PHE A 199 15.26 4.47 -4.07
CA PHE A 199 15.69 3.94 -2.76
C PHE A 199 14.78 4.39 -1.64
N ARG A 200 14.47 5.69 -1.55
CA ARG A 200 13.55 6.23 -0.53
C ARG A 200 12.16 5.61 -0.63
N LYS A 201 11.66 5.42 -1.85
CA LYS A 201 10.36 4.75 -2.06
C LYS A 201 10.42 3.27 -1.68
N SER A 202 11.53 2.59 -1.95
CA SER A 202 11.71 1.17 -1.60
C SER A 202 11.76 0.93 -0.09
N GLN A 203 12.17 1.93 0.72
CA GLN A 203 12.16 1.83 2.19
C GLN A 203 10.75 1.52 2.72
N PHE A 204 9.70 2.10 2.13
CA PHE A 204 8.30 1.82 2.49
C PHE A 204 7.87 0.36 2.31
N SER A 205 8.66 -0.45 1.60
CA SER A 205 8.40 -1.88 1.41
C SER A 205 8.94 -2.74 2.57
N VAL A 206 9.85 -2.19 3.36
CA VAL A 206 10.53 -2.88 4.47
C VAL A 206 10.10 -2.33 5.83
N GLU A 207 9.54 -1.13 5.88
CA GLU A 207 8.99 -0.52 7.09
C GLU A 207 7.82 -1.31 7.68
N ALA A 208 7.91 -1.62 8.98
CA ALA A 208 6.92 -2.43 9.69
C ALA A 208 5.49 -1.86 9.62
N ARG A 209 5.32 -0.54 9.48
CA ARG A 209 4.01 0.11 9.35
C ARG A 209 3.26 -0.25 8.06
N TYR A 210 3.99 -0.57 6.98
CA TYR A 210 3.41 -0.90 5.67
C TYR A 210 3.55 -2.38 5.33
N ASN A 211 4.62 -3.02 5.82
CA ASN A 211 4.86 -4.44 5.63
C ASN A 211 5.35 -5.06 6.96
N PRO A 212 4.44 -5.55 7.81
CA PRO A 212 4.78 -6.15 9.10
C PRO A 212 5.36 -7.57 8.96
N ASN A 213 5.73 -8.01 7.75
CA ASN A 213 6.27 -9.34 7.51
C ASN A 213 7.60 -9.52 8.24
N THR A 214 7.66 -10.52 9.12
CA THR A 214 8.85 -10.79 9.90
C THR A 214 10.05 -11.20 9.04
N ARG A 215 9.84 -11.67 7.81
CA ARG A 215 10.94 -12.01 6.90
C ARG A 215 11.73 -10.80 6.40
N ASN A 216 11.25 -9.57 6.63
CA ASN A 216 11.95 -8.35 6.24
C ASN A 216 13.35 -8.18 6.88
N ILE A 217 13.67 -8.84 8.01
CA ILE A 217 15.04 -8.88 8.57
C ILE A 217 16.05 -9.41 7.57
N ILE A 218 15.65 -10.36 6.72
CA ILE A 218 16.53 -10.95 5.70
C ILE A 218 16.83 -9.89 4.64
N THR A 219 15.80 -9.16 4.19
CA THR A 219 15.94 -8.03 3.27
C THR A 219 16.85 -6.95 3.84
N ILE A 220 16.68 -6.58 5.11
CA ILE A 220 17.55 -5.61 5.81
C ILE A 220 19.00 -6.10 5.85
N SER A 221 19.23 -7.35 6.25
CA SER A 221 20.57 -7.93 6.37
C SER A 221 21.30 -7.99 5.02
N ILE A 222 20.61 -8.42 3.95
CA ILE A 222 21.18 -8.48 2.59
C ILE A 222 21.50 -7.07 2.07
N PHE A 223 20.59 -6.11 2.25
CA PHE A 223 20.85 -4.73 1.85
C PHE A 223 22.09 -4.16 2.53
N LEU A 224 22.20 -4.30 3.85
CA LEU A 224 23.36 -3.81 4.61
C LEU A 224 24.64 -4.50 4.13
N LYS A 225 24.61 -5.82 3.89
CA LYS A 225 25.77 -6.53 3.36
C LYS A 225 26.22 -5.96 2.01
N ASN A 226 25.29 -5.74 1.09
CA ASN A 226 25.60 -5.18 -0.22
C ASN A 226 26.12 -3.73 -0.12
N LEU A 227 25.52 -2.90 0.75
CA LEU A 227 25.96 -1.53 1.02
C LEU A 227 27.41 -1.48 1.52
N TYR A 228 27.77 -2.37 2.45
CA TYR A 228 29.12 -2.40 3.02
C TYR A 228 30.14 -3.07 2.11
N ALA A 229 29.71 -3.95 1.21
CA ALA A 229 30.55 -4.52 0.15
C ALA A 229 30.82 -3.54 -1.01
N ASP A 230 29.99 -2.50 -1.20
CA ASP A 230 30.16 -1.51 -2.26
C ASP A 230 31.44 -0.68 -2.09
N ASN A 231 32.02 -0.15 -3.17
CA ASN A 231 33.21 0.68 -3.12
C ASN A 231 32.87 2.16 -2.83
N LEU A 232 32.28 2.40 -1.66
CA LEU A 232 31.90 3.73 -1.17
C LEU A 232 32.74 4.14 0.04
N LYS A 233 32.86 5.45 0.26
CA LYS A 233 33.49 5.99 1.47
C LYS A 233 32.79 5.45 2.71
N PHE A 234 33.56 5.05 3.70
CA PHE A 234 33.07 4.39 4.90
C PHE A 234 32.02 5.23 5.66
N ASP A 235 32.30 6.52 5.88
CA ASP A 235 31.35 7.43 6.55
C ASP A 235 30.03 7.55 5.81
N TYR A 236 30.09 7.52 4.48
CA TYR A 236 28.90 7.56 3.63
C TYR A 236 28.08 6.27 3.78
N LYS A 237 28.72 5.10 3.80
CA LYS A 237 28.04 3.82 4.09
C LYS A 237 27.30 3.87 5.43
N ARG A 238 27.95 4.37 6.47
CA ARG A 238 27.35 4.53 7.81
C ARG A 238 26.15 5.47 7.78
N GLN A 239 26.24 6.58 7.06
CA GLN A 239 25.12 7.51 6.91
C GLN A 239 23.89 6.82 6.27
N ILE A 240 24.09 6.11 5.16
CA ILE A 240 23.01 5.37 4.46
C ILE A 240 22.45 4.24 5.34
N SER A 241 23.33 3.49 6.00
CA SER A 241 23.00 2.40 6.93
C SER A 241 22.05 2.89 8.03
N ARG A 242 22.44 3.97 8.73
CA ARG A 242 21.66 4.56 9.83
C ARG A 242 20.32 5.11 9.35
N ASP A 243 20.30 5.81 8.23
CA ASP A 243 19.08 6.36 7.63
C ASP A 243 18.08 5.23 7.26
N PHE A 244 18.58 4.16 6.63
CA PHE A 244 17.78 2.99 6.30
C PHE A 244 17.25 2.25 7.55
N LEU A 245 18.13 2.02 8.54
CA LEU A 245 17.78 1.38 9.80
C LEU A 245 16.74 2.19 10.59
N LEU A 246 16.84 3.52 10.59
CA LEU A 246 15.89 4.39 11.29
C LEU A 246 14.47 4.26 10.72
N GLY A 247 14.35 4.18 9.39
CA GLY A 247 13.05 3.94 8.75
C GLY A 247 12.50 2.55 9.09
N THR A 248 13.33 1.52 8.95
CA THR A 248 12.90 0.12 9.04
C THR A 248 12.65 -0.40 10.45
N LEU A 249 13.43 0.04 11.45
CA LEU A 249 13.34 -0.45 12.83
C LEU A 249 12.29 0.28 13.69
N LYS A 250 11.67 1.35 13.19
CA LYS A 250 10.65 2.08 13.93
C LYS A 250 9.39 1.24 14.13
N GLY A 251 9.00 1.02 15.38
CA GLY A 251 7.81 0.23 15.74
C GLY A 251 8.01 -1.29 15.67
N VAL A 252 9.27 -1.74 15.57
CA VAL A 252 9.62 -3.16 15.49
C VAL A 252 9.87 -3.74 16.90
N PRO A 253 9.40 -4.97 17.20
CA PRO A 253 9.62 -5.57 18.52
C PRO A 253 11.09 -5.99 18.77
N LEU A 254 11.52 -6.03 20.05
CA LEU A 254 12.92 -6.32 20.43
C LEU A 254 13.44 -7.68 19.97
N ASN A 255 12.61 -8.72 19.97
CA ASN A 255 13.00 -10.05 19.50
C ASN A 255 13.42 -10.05 18.02
N TYR A 256 12.85 -9.15 17.21
CA TYR A 256 13.17 -8.96 15.81
C TYR A 256 14.58 -8.36 15.62
N ILE A 257 14.94 -7.41 16.48
CA ILE A 257 16.24 -6.75 16.48
C ILE A 257 17.34 -7.77 16.82
N GLU A 258 17.09 -8.66 17.79
CA GLU A 258 18.04 -9.72 18.14
C GLU A 258 18.21 -10.74 17.00
N GLN A 259 17.14 -11.07 16.27
CA GLN A 259 17.24 -11.90 15.06
C GLN A 259 18.05 -11.21 13.97
N LEU A 260 17.85 -9.90 13.75
CA LEU A 260 18.65 -9.12 12.81
C LEU A 260 20.14 -9.15 13.19
N LYS A 261 20.48 -8.92 14.47
CA LYS A 261 21.88 -8.99 14.95
C LYS A 261 22.50 -10.37 14.70
N SER A 262 21.75 -11.45 14.89
CA SER A 262 22.19 -12.82 14.59
C SER A 262 22.47 -13.02 13.09
N LEU A 263 21.58 -12.50 12.23
CA LEU A 263 21.77 -12.52 10.78
C LEU A 263 23.00 -11.71 10.34
N ILE A 264 23.24 -10.53 10.94
CA ILE A 264 24.44 -9.74 10.66
C ILE A 264 25.71 -10.50 11.06
N LYS A 265 25.75 -11.10 12.25
CA LYS A 265 26.90 -11.91 12.71
C LYS A 265 27.24 -13.02 11.71
N THR A 266 26.23 -13.68 11.14
CA THR A 266 26.41 -14.78 10.20
C THR A 266 26.75 -14.28 8.79
N GLY A 267 26.00 -13.29 8.30
CA GLY A 267 26.10 -12.76 6.94
C GLY A 267 27.41 -12.00 6.65
N PHE A 268 28.01 -11.43 7.69
CA PHE A 268 29.27 -10.66 7.65
C PHE A 268 30.48 -11.44 8.18
N LYS A 269 30.42 -12.78 8.24
CA LYS A 269 31.52 -13.61 8.76
C LYS A 269 32.89 -13.28 8.13
N PHE A 270 32.91 -12.87 6.86
CA PHE A 270 34.13 -12.52 6.11
C PHE A 270 34.42 -11.01 6.04
N LEU A 271 33.65 -10.18 6.76
CA LEU A 271 33.74 -8.71 6.78
C LEU A 271 33.72 -8.22 8.25
N PRO A 272 34.77 -8.48 9.04
CA PRO A 272 34.75 -8.27 10.49
C PRO A 272 34.65 -6.79 10.89
N LEU A 273 35.32 -5.90 10.15
CA LEU A 273 35.29 -4.45 10.42
C LEU A 273 33.92 -3.86 10.07
N GLU A 274 33.35 -4.26 8.94
CA GLU A 274 32.03 -3.83 8.49
C GLU A 274 30.93 -4.38 9.42
N LYS A 275 31.08 -5.61 9.91
CA LYS A 275 30.18 -6.21 10.90
C LYS A 275 30.09 -5.34 12.16
N GLU A 276 31.23 -4.91 12.70
CA GLU A 276 31.27 -4.05 13.88
C GLU A 276 30.59 -2.71 13.61
N ALA A 277 30.89 -2.09 12.47
CA ALA A 277 30.27 -0.83 12.05
C ALA A 277 28.74 -0.94 11.93
N VAL A 278 28.21 -2.02 11.37
CA VAL A 278 26.77 -2.26 11.26
C VAL A 278 26.14 -2.46 12.64
N CYS A 279 26.79 -3.20 13.54
CA CYS A 279 26.31 -3.36 14.91
C CYS A 279 26.26 -2.02 15.65
N GLU A 280 27.30 -1.19 15.54
CA GLU A 280 27.29 0.17 16.11
C GLU A 280 26.17 1.03 15.55
N ASP A 281 25.92 0.96 14.24
CA ASP A 281 24.86 1.73 13.60
C ASP A 281 23.46 1.28 14.06
N ILE A 282 23.26 -0.03 14.31
CA ILE A 282 22.04 -0.55 14.93
C ILE A 282 21.87 0.03 16.34
N GLU A 283 22.88 -0.06 17.21
CA GLU A 283 22.79 0.45 18.58
C GLU A 283 22.51 1.96 18.62
N LEU A 284 23.18 2.73 17.76
CA LEU A 284 22.94 4.16 17.64
C LEU A 284 21.49 4.46 17.23
N VAL A 285 20.96 3.77 16.21
CA VAL A 285 19.57 3.96 15.75
C VAL A 285 18.57 3.58 16.83
N LEU A 286 18.81 2.49 17.57
CA LEU A 286 17.94 2.08 18.68
C LEU A 286 17.91 3.14 19.78
N SER A 287 19.05 3.76 20.09
CA SER A 287 19.12 4.86 21.07
C SER A 287 18.29 6.07 20.62
N ILE A 288 18.32 6.42 19.33
CA ILE A 288 17.52 7.51 18.76
C ILE A 288 16.02 7.19 18.84
N ILE A 289 15.63 5.96 18.47
CA ILE A 289 14.23 5.51 18.52
C ILE A 289 13.72 5.53 19.97
N HIS A 290 14.51 5.06 20.93
CA HIS A 290 14.13 5.03 22.34
C HIS A 290 13.94 6.44 22.92
N ASN A 291 14.81 7.38 22.55
CA ASN A 291 14.72 8.78 22.99
C ASN A 291 13.56 9.54 22.33
N SER A 292 13.13 9.15 21.12
CA SER A 292 12.01 9.79 20.42
C SER A 292 10.63 9.34 20.92
N ASN A 293 10.57 8.28 21.74
CA ASN A 293 9.34 7.72 22.31
C ASN A 293 9.14 8.10 23.79
N LYS A 294 10.03 8.91 24.38
CA LYS A 294 9.88 9.52 25.70
C LYS A 294 9.29 10.92 25.55
#